data_AF-A0A2S8QA11-F1
#
_entry.id   AF-A0A2S8QA11-F1
#
_cell.length_a   1.000
_cell.length_b   1.000
_cell.length_c   1.000
_cell.angle_alpha   90.00
_cell.angle_beta   90.00
_cell.angle_gamma   90.00
#
_symmetry.space_group_name_H-M   'P 1'
#
loop_
_entity.id
_entity.type
_entity.pdbx_description
1 polymer ?
#
loop_
_entity_poly.entity_id
_entity_poly.type
_entity_poly.pdbx_seq_one_letter_code
_entity_poly.pdbx_strand_id
1 'polypeptide(L)' 'MLMTIAEQLEQKGREQGIEQGIELGREEGRKEGREEGKLETARALLRHGVSLDIIVTSTGLSRDKIEALKH' A
#
# COMPACT_ATOMS: atom_id res chain seq x y z
N MET A 1 -32.24 4.82 29.36
CA MET A 1 -31.74 3.63 30.07
C MET A 1 -30.24 3.83 30.27
N LEU A 2 -29.71 3.52 31.46
CA LEU A 2 -28.28 3.62 31.76
C LEU A 2 -27.61 2.33 31.31
N MET A 3 -26.55 2.42 30.50
CA MET A 3 -25.75 1.24 30.14
C MET A 3 -24.99 0.72 31.35
N THR A 4 -24.81 -0.58 31.41
CA THR A 4 -23.95 -1.25 32.38
C THR A 4 -22.47 -1.04 32.03
N ILE A 5 -21.60 -1.18 33.02
CA ILE A 5 -20.14 -1.10 32.81
C ILE A 5 -19.67 -2.15 31.79
N ALA A 6 -20.28 -3.33 31.78
CA ALA A 6 -19.96 -4.39 30.82
C ALA A 6 -20.28 -3.97 29.37
N GLU A 7 -21.46 -3.40 29.14
CA GLU A 7 -21.87 -2.90 27.82
C GLU A 7 -20.97 -1.74 27.35
N GLN A 8 -20.57 -0.85 28.26
CA GLN A 8 -19.63 0.24 27.96
C GLN A 8 -18.25 -0.29 27.54
N LEU A 9 -17.73 -1.30 28.24
CA LEU A 9 -16.44 -1.92 27.91
C LEU A 9 -16.50 -2.66 26.57
N GLU A 10 -17.59 -3.38 26.29
CA GLU A 10 -17.78 -4.07 25.02
C GLU A 10 -17.88 -3.08 23.86
N GLN A 11 -18.68 -2.02 24.00
CA GLN A 11 -18.80 -0.98 22.99
C GLN A 11 -17.44 -0.33 22.71
N LYS A 12 -16.69 0.05 23.76
CA LYS A 12 -15.36 0.63 23.60
C LYS A 12 -14.39 -0.32 22.91
N GLY A 13 -14.41 -1.60 23.25
CA GLY A 13 -13.58 -2.61 22.59
C GLY A 13 -13.91 -2.76 21.10
N ARG A 14 -15.20 -2.74 20.74
CA ARG A 14 -15.64 -2.77 19.34
C ARG A 14 -15.20 -1.52 18.58
N GLU A 15 -15.39 -0.34 19.16
CA GLU A 15 -14.98 0.94 18.56
C GLU A 15 -13.47 0.96 18.31
N GLN A 16 -12.66 0.56 19.31
CA GLN A 16 -11.20 0.48 19.17
C GLN A 16 -10.78 -0.53 18.11
N GLY A 17 -11.42 -1.71 18.06
CA GLY A 17 -11.12 -2.72 17.05
C GLY A 17 -11.42 -2.25 15.63
N ILE A 18 -12.52 -1.52 15.44
CA ILE A 18 -12.88 -0.93 14.13
C ILE A 18 -11.86 0.16 13.74
N GLU A 19 -11.52 1.06 14.66
CA GLU A 19 -10.55 2.13 14.43
C GLU A 19 -9.18 1.56 14.02
N GLN A 20 -8.67 0.59 14.77
CA GLN A 20 -7.42 -0.10 14.46
C GLN A 20 -7.47 -0.82 13.11
N GLY A 21 -8.58 -1.51 12.79
CA GLY A 21 -8.74 -2.20 11.52
C GLY A 21 -8.73 -1.24 10.32
N ILE A 22 -9.39 -0.08 10.46
CA ILE A 22 -9.40 0.96 9.41
C ILE A 22 -7.99 1.57 9.23
N GLU A 23 -7.28 1.86 10.32
CA GLU A 23 -5.94 2.42 10.26
C GLU A 23 -4.95 1.47 9.57
N LEU A 24 -4.93 0.20 10.00
CA LEU A 24 -4.11 -0.84 9.39
C LEU A 24 -4.42 -1.02 7.90
N GLY A 25 -5.71 -1.19 7.55
CA GLY A 25 -6.11 -1.38 6.16
C GLY A 25 -5.76 -0.19 5.27
N ARG A 26 -5.84 1.05 5.80
CA ARG A 26 -5.42 2.25 5.06
C ARG A 26 -3.91 2.29 4.87
N GLU A 27 -3.12 1.92 5.88
CA GLU A 27 -1.67 1.90 5.77
C GLU A 27 -1.19 0.85 4.76
N GLU A 28 -1.70 -0.38 4.86
CA GLU A 28 -1.39 -1.48 3.96
C GLU A 28 -1.79 -1.13 2.53
N GLY A 29 -3.04 -0.69 2.31
CA GLY A 29 -3.51 -0.31 0.98
C GLY A 29 -2.71 0.83 0.35
N ARG A 30 -2.26 1.81 1.15
CA ARG A 30 -1.39 2.90 0.65
C ARG A 30 0.00 2.39 0.28
N LYS A 31 0.54 1.43 1.02
CA LYS A 31 1.85 0.83 0.75
C LYS A 31 1.80 -0.02 -0.51
N GLU A 32 0.81 -0.89 -0.62
CA GLU A 32 0.57 -1.74 -1.80
C GLU A 32 0.34 -0.90 -3.04
N GLY A 33 -0.59 0.07 -2.99
CA GLY A 33 -0.88 0.93 -4.14
C GLY A 33 0.33 1.76 -4.59
N ARG A 34 1.20 2.19 -3.68
CA ARG A 34 2.46 2.86 -4.05
C ARG A 34 3.41 1.91 -4.79
N GLU A 35 3.59 0.69 -4.29
CA GLU A 35 4.48 -0.29 -4.93
C GLU A 35 3.94 -0.74 -6.28
N GLU A 36 2.64 -1.02 -6.39
CA GLU A 36 1.96 -1.32 -7.65
C GLU A 36 2.08 -0.18 -8.66
N GLY A 37 1.84 1.07 -8.23
CA GLY A 37 1.96 2.24 -9.12
C GLY A 37 3.38 2.45 -9.64
N LYS A 38 4.41 2.18 -8.83
CA LYS A 38 5.81 2.20 -9.29
C LYS A 38 6.07 1.13 -10.35
N LEU A 39 5.57 -0.09 -10.13
CA LEU A 39 5.73 -1.20 -11.06
C LEU A 39 5.01 -0.94 -12.38
N GLU A 40 3.78 -0.43 -12.34
CA GLU A 40 3.01 -0.05 -13.53
C GLU A 40 3.73 1.04 -14.34
N THR A 41 4.21 2.08 -13.64
CA THR A 41 5.00 3.15 -14.25
C THR A 41 6.26 2.59 -14.91
N ALA A 42 7.02 1.73 -14.23
CA ALA A 42 8.21 1.10 -14.80
C ALA A 42 7.89 0.26 -16.04
N ARG A 43 6.81 -0.53 -16.02
CA ARG A 43 6.34 -1.31 -17.18
C ARG A 43 5.98 -0.40 -18.35
N ALA A 44 5.27 0.70 -18.11
CA ALA A 44 4.93 1.66 -19.14
C ALA A 44 6.18 2.29 -19.77
N LEU A 45 7.12 2.76 -18.96
CA LEU A 45 8.37 3.36 -19.42
C LEU A 45 9.22 2.37 -20.24
N LEU A 46 9.30 1.10 -19.81
CA LEU A 46 9.97 0.04 -20.57
C LEU A 46 9.34 -0.17 -21.94
N ARG A 47 8.00 -0.21 -22.03
CA ARG A 47 7.29 -0.34 -23.33
C ARG A 47 7.56 0.84 -24.26
N HIS A 48 7.82 2.02 -23.71
CA HIS A 48 8.18 3.21 -24.48
C HIS A 48 9.68 3.31 -24.80
N GLY A 49 10.48 2.28 -24.49
CA GLY A 49 11.91 2.26 -24.80
C GLY A 49 12.75 3.21 -23.95
N VAL A 50 12.24 3.66 -22.80
CA VAL A 50 12.99 4.51 -21.87
C VAL A 50 14.15 3.71 -21.28
N SER A 51 15.32 4.36 -21.17
CA SER A 51 16.53 3.71 -20.64
C SER A 51 16.35 3.23 -19.20
N LEU A 52 16.98 2.09 -18.88
CA LEU A 52 16.86 1.46 -17.57
C LEU A 52 17.31 2.37 -16.42
N ASP A 53 18.37 3.16 -16.62
CA ASP A 53 18.88 4.09 -15.60
C ASP A 53 17.87 5.21 -15.28
N ILE A 54 17.16 5.71 -16.29
CA ILE A 54 16.07 6.69 -16.09
C ILE A 54 14.91 6.05 -15.34
N ILE A 55 14.56 4.80 -15.64
CA ILE A 55 13.46 4.11 -14.96
C ILE A 55 13.80 3.86 -13.49
N VAL A 56 15.02 3.40 -13.18
CA VAL A 56 15.51 3.20 -11.81
C VAL A 56 15.39 4.49 -11.00
N THR A 57 15.94 5.59 -11.53
CA THR A 57 15.94 6.88 -10.85
C THR A 57 14.55 7.50 -10.71
N SER A 58 13.66 7.29 -11.69
CA SER A 58 12.31 7.85 -11.68
C SER A 58 11.33 7.09 -10.79
N THR A 59 11.46 5.75 -10.71
CA THR A 59 10.54 4.89 -9.96
C THR A 59 11.06 4.51 -8.57
N GLY A 60 12.37 4.64 -8.35
CA GLY A 60 13.06 4.18 -7.13
C GLY A 60 13.10 2.66 -6.99
N LEU A 61 12.80 1.90 -8.05
CA LEU A 61 12.91 0.45 -8.08
C LEU A 61 14.36 0.04 -8.39
N SER A 62 14.80 -1.10 -7.84
CA SER A 62 16.11 -1.66 -8.18
C SER A 62 16.14 -2.14 -9.63
N ARG A 63 17.35 -2.21 -10.19
CA ARG A 63 17.58 -2.72 -11.54
C ARG A 63 16.99 -4.11 -11.74
N ASP A 64 17.27 -5.03 -10.81
CA ASP A 64 16.77 -6.40 -10.82
C ASP A 64 15.24 -6.47 -10.86
N LYS A 65 14.57 -5.60 -10.08
CA LYS A 65 13.10 -5.55 -10.02
C LYS A 65 12.51 -5.04 -11.33
N ILE A 66 13.19 -4.15 -12.04
CA ILE A 66 12.77 -3.66 -13.37
C ILE A 66 13.07 -4.68 -14.46
N GLU A 67 14.21 -5.37 -14.39
CA GLU A 67 14.57 -6.42 -15.36
C GLU A 67 13.61 -7.60 -15.30
N ALA A 68 13.13 -7.97 -14.11
CA ALA A 68 12.08 -8.97 -13.94
C ALA A 68 10.74 -8.60 -14.63
N LEU A 69 10.52 -7.33 -14.98
CA LEU A 69 9.31 -6.86 -15.68
C LEU A 69 9.38 -7.02 -17.20
N LYS A 70 10.55 -7.37 -17.75
CA LYS A 70 10.77 -7.57 -19.20
C LYS A 70 10.30 -8.94 -19.70
N HIS A 71 10.02 -9.86 -18.78
CA HIS A 71 9.45 -11.18 -19.04
C HIS A 71 7.92 -11.13 -19.00
#